data_AF-A0A0A0V4Y1-F1
#
_entry.id   AF-A0A0A0V4Y1-F1
#
_cell.length_a   1.000
_cell.length_b   1.000
_cell.length_c   1.000
_cell.angle_alpha   90.00
_cell.angle_beta   90.00
_cell.angle_gamma   90.00
#
_symmetry.space_group_name_H-M   'P 1'
#
loop_
_entity.id
_entity.type
_entity.pdbx_description
1 polymer ?
#
loop_
_entity_poly.entity_id
_entity_poly.type
_entity_poly.pdbx_seq_one_letter_code
_entity_poly.pdbx_strand_id
1 'polypeptide(L)'
;MVEVLVFIAGLIKVVFGLKGVVVLLISMELLSLALVCLCWGCYWVYSVWFLMVMVVHSVVGMLILLWVVRYFGGDKVSSFM
;
A
#
# COMPACT_ATOMS: atom_id res chain seq x y z
N MET A 1 -2.46 1.95 -20.57
CA MET A 1 -2.92 0.54 -20.41
C MET A 1 -2.16 -0.21 -19.31
N VAL A 2 -0.82 -0.19 -19.31
CA VAL A 2 0.00 -0.90 -18.29
C VAL A 2 -0.31 -0.44 -16.86
N GLU A 3 -0.46 0.87 -16.64
CA GLU A 3 -0.70 1.45 -15.29
C GLU A 3 -2.04 1.01 -14.71
N VAL A 4 -3.08 0.91 -15.54
CA VAL A 4 -4.40 0.40 -15.16
C VAL A 4 -4.34 -1.09 -14.81
N LEU A 5 -3.54 -1.88 -15.53
CA LEU A 5 -3.33 -3.29 -15.20
C LEU A 5 -2.60 -3.46 -13.85
N VAL A 6 -1.60 -2.62 -13.57
CA VAL A 6 -0.90 -2.60 -12.28
C VAL A 6 -1.85 -2.21 -11.15
N PHE A 7 -2.71 -1.22 -11.38
CA PHE A 7 -3.74 -0.81 -10.41
C PHE A 7 -4.73 -1.95 -10.11
N ILE A 8 -5.28 -2.59 -11.14
CA ILE A 8 -6.21 -3.73 -10.98
C ILE A 8 -5.52 -4.90 -10.26
N ALA A 9 -4.28 -5.23 -10.64
CA ALA A 9 -3.52 -6.29 -9.99
C ALA A 9 -3.21 -5.99 -8.51
N GLY A 10 -2.88 -4.74 -8.18
CA GLY A 10 -2.70 -4.27 -6.81
C GLY A 10 -3.99 -4.40 -6.00
N LEU A 11 -5.12 -3.99 -6.58
CA LEU A 11 -6.43 -4.02 -5.94
C LEU A 11 -6.90 -5.46 -5.67
N ILE A 12 -6.72 -6.37 -6.63
CA ILE A 12 -7.01 -7.81 -6.44
C ILE A 12 -6.15 -8.40 -5.31
N LYS A 13 -4.87 -8.02 -5.23
CA LYS A 13 -3.97 -8.46 -4.15
C LYS A 13 -4.40 -7.95 -2.78
N VAL A 14 -4.87 -6.71 -2.67
CA VAL A 14 -5.40 -6.16 -1.40
C VAL A 14 -6.64 -6.95 -0.96
N VAL A 15 -7.55 -7.26 -1.88
CA VAL A 15 -8.84 -7.90 -1.56
C VAL A 15 -8.71 -9.40 -1.27
N PHE A 16 -7.88 -10.14 -2.01
CA PHE A 16 -7.81 -11.60 -1.91
C PHE A 16 -6.48 -12.15 -1.32
N GLY A 17 -5.45 -11.32 -1.20
CA GLY A 17 -4.07 -11.74 -0.92
C GLY A 17 -3.56 -11.49 0.50
N LEU A 18 -4.44 -11.41 1.50
CA LEU A 18 -4.15 -11.14 2.92
C LEU A 18 -3.40 -12.31 3.61
N LYS A 19 -2.21 -12.67 3.14
CA LYS A 19 -1.33 -13.64 3.81
C LYS A 19 -0.58 -13.03 5.00
N GLY A 20 -0.31 -11.72 4.95
CA GLY A 20 0.43 -11.00 5.98
C GLY A 20 0.24 -9.49 5.85
N VAL A 21 0.43 -8.76 6.95
CA VAL A 21 0.30 -7.30 7.01
C VAL A 21 1.33 -6.61 6.10
N VAL A 22 2.52 -7.20 5.96
CA VAL A 22 3.58 -6.75 5.04
C VAL A 22 3.09 -6.75 3.60
N VAL A 23 2.43 -7.84 3.17
CA VAL A 23 1.93 -8.00 1.80
C VAL A 23 0.87 -6.94 1.49
N LEU A 24 0.02 -6.63 2.47
CA LEU A 24 -0.98 -5.58 2.35
C LEU A 24 -0.35 -4.19 2.20
N LEU A 25 0.64 -3.86 3.03
CA LEU A 25 1.37 -2.60 2.93
C LEU A 25 2.03 -2.43 1.56
N ILE A 26 2.73 -3.47 1.08
CA ILE A 26 3.37 -3.45 -0.25
C ILE A 26 2.32 -3.26 -1.36
N SER A 27 1.16 -3.92 -1.27
CA SER A 27 0.11 -3.77 -2.27
C SER A 27 -0.52 -2.37 -2.29
N MET A 28 -0.62 -1.71 -1.13
CA MET A 28 -1.10 -0.33 -1.04
C MET A 28 -0.11 0.65 -1.67
N GLU A 29 1.18 0.48 -1.42
CA GLU A 29 2.22 1.33 -2.04
C GLU A 29 2.25 1.16 -3.57
N LEU A 30 2.07 -0.07 -4.07
CA LEU A 30 1.95 -0.38 -5.50
C LEU A 30 0.73 0.30 -6.15
N LEU A 31 -0.40 0.31 -5.43
CA LEU A 31 -1.63 0.97 -5.87
C LEU A 31 -1.42 2.49 -5.98
N SER A 32 -0.76 3.08 -4.99
CA SER A 32 -0.47 4.51 -4.96
C SER A 32 0.53 4.93 -6.03
N LEU A 33 1.55 4.10 -6.30
CA LEU A 33 2.47 4.32 -7.41
C LEU A 33 1.72 4.33 -8.76
N ALA A 34 0.81 3.37 -8.97
CA ALA A 34 0.01 3.32 -10.19
C ALA A 34 -0.89 4.57 -10.34
N LEU A 35 -1.44 5.07 -9.24
CA LEU A 35 -2.24 6.31 -9.23
C LEU A 35 -1.42 7.55 -9.57
N VAL A 36 -0.22 7.68 -8.99
CA VAL A 36 0.71 8.79 -9.27
C VAL A 36 1.09 8.80 -10.74
N CYS A 37 1.42 7.64 -11.29
CA CYS A 37 1.73 7.42 -12.69
C CYS A 37 0.58 7.86 -13.62
N LEU A 38 -0.67 7.45 -13.33
CA LEU A 38 -1.86 7.86 -14.09
C LEU A 38 -2.14 9.36 -13.99
N CYS A 39 -1.94 9.97 -12.82
CA CYS A 39 -2.27 11.38 -12.57
C CYS A 39 -1.14 12.36 -12.88
N TRP A 40 0.07 11.89 -13.18
CA TRP A 40 1.26 12.73 -13.36
C TRP A 40 1.10 13.79 -14.45
N GLY A 41 0.47 13.43 -15.58
CA GLY A 41 0.31 14.31 -16.73
C GLY A 41 -0.83 15.34 -16.61
N CYS A 42 -1.89 15.03 -15.87
CA CYS A 42 -3.10 15.86 -15.81
C CYS A 42 -3.19 16.72 -14.54
N TYR A 43 -2.67 16.23 -13.41
CA TYR A 43 -2.86 16.84 -12.09
C TYR A 43 -1.56 16.85 -11.29
N TRP A 44 -0.51 17.46 -11.83
CA TRP A 44 0.84 17.41 -11.26
C TRP A 44 0.92 17.89 -9.81
N VAL A 45 0.32 19.05 -9.48
CA VAL A 45 0.34 19.61 -8.12
C VAL A 45 -0.34 18.66 -7.10
N TYR A 46 -1.48 18.09 -7.47
CA TYR A 46 -2.20 17.14 -6.62
C TYR A 46 -1.45 15.81 -6.49
N SER A 47 -0.77 15.36 -7.55
CA SER A 47 0.04 14.15 -7.55
C SER A 47 1.24 14.28 -6.61
N VAL A 48 1.90 15.44 -6.58
CA VAL A 48 3.00 15.73 -5.64
C VAL A 48 2.49 15.78 -4.19
N TRP A 49 1.33 16.39 -3.95
CA TRP A 49 0.73 16.41 -2.62
C TRP A 49 0.34 15.00 -2.15
N PHE A 50 -0.25 14.20 -3.03
CA PHE A 50 -0.58 12.80 -2.78
C PHE A 50 0.67 11.98 -2.45
N LEU A 51 1.78 12.16 -3.18
CA LEU A 51 3.08 11.55 -2.87
C LEU A 51 3.55 11.87 -1.45
N MET A 52 3.42 13.14 -1.03
CA MET A 52 3.77 13.57 0.32
C MET A 52 2.97 12.84 1.39
N VAL A 53 1.65 12.71 1.19
CA VAL A 53 0.76 11.98 2.11
C VAL A 53 1.08 10.49 2.14
N MET A 54 1.42 9.89 0.99
CA MET A 54 1.79 8.49 0.89
C MET A 54 3.05 8.16 1.68
N VAL A 55 4.05 9.05 1.69
CA VAL A 55 5.25 8.86 2.54
C VAL A 55 4.86 8.78 4.01
N VAL A 56 3.98 9.68 4.48
CA VAL A 56 3.50 9.66 5.87
C VAL A 56 2.74 8.36 6.16
N HIS A 57 1.85 7.94 5.26
CA HIS A 57 1.12 6.70 5.38
C HIS A 57 2.06 5.47 5.46
N SER A 58 3.13 5.44 4.67
CA SER A 58 4.13 4.38 4.66
C SER A 58 4.89 4.30 6.00
N VAL A 59 5.28 5.45 6.57
CA VAL A 59 5.91 5.51 7.89
C VAL A 59 4.97 5.00 8.99
N VAL A 60 3.71 5.44 8.98
CA VAL A 60 2.69 4.99 9.93
C VAL A 60 2.44 3.48 9.79
N GLY A 61 2.33 2.99 8.55
CA GLY A 61 2.16 1.58 8.24
C GLY A 61 3.28 0.71 8.79
N MET A 62 4.53 1.15 8.65
CA MET A 62 5.70 0.46 9.20
C MET A 62 5.72 0.46 10.73
N LEU A 63 5.33 1.56 11.38
CA LEU A 63 5.21 1.62 12.84
C LEU A 63 4.17 0.63 13.37
N ILE A 64 3.02 0.54 12.71
CA ILE A 64 1.97 -0.43 13.05
C ILE A 64 2.50 -1.84 12.86
N LEU A 65 3.19 -2.12 11.75
CA LEU A 65 3.74 -3.45 11.47
C LEU A 65 4.74 -3.89 12.55
N LEU A 66 5.63 -3.00 12.98
CA LEU A 66 6.56 -3.26 14.09
C LEU A 66 5.83 -3.57 15.40
N TRP A 67 4.75 -2.82 15.68
CA TRP A 67 3.92 -3.05 16.85
C TRP A 67 3.26 -4.43 16.79
N VAL A 68 2.68 -4.79 15.64
CA VAL A 68 2.04 -6.07 15.39
C VAL A 68 3.01 -7.24 15.57
N VAL A 69 4.19 -7.16 14.94
CA VAL A 69 5.21 -8.21 15.06
C VAL A 69 5.67 -8.37 16.51
N ARG A 70 5.75 -7.26 17.28
CA ARG A 70 6.10 -7.30 18.69
C ARG A 70 5.04 -7.96 19.58
N TYR A 71 3.76 -7.75 19.29
CA TYR A 71 2.66 -8.30 20.10
C TYR A 71 2.33 -9.74 19.74
N PHE A 72 2.32 -10.07 18.45
CA PHE A 72 1.86 -11.36 17.93
C PHE A 72 3.01 -12.30 17.52
N GLY A 73 4.26 -11.84 17.57
CA GLY A 73 5.44 -12.64 17.20
C GLY A 73 5.57 -12.92 15.71
N GLY A 74 4.74 -12.29 14.85
CA GLY A 74 4.76 -12.49 13.40
C GLY A 74 3.87 -11.50 12.65
N ASP A 75 3.92 -11.56 11.31
CA ASP A 75 3.19 -10.67 10.41
C ASP A 75 1.91 -11.29 9.82
N LYS A 76 1.61 -12.55 10.16
CA LYS A 76 0.47 -13.28 9.62
C LYS A 76 -0.84 -12.73 10.18
N VAL A 77 -1.76 -12.41 9.26
CA VAL A 77 -3.12 -11.92 9.60
C VAL A 77 -3.88 -12.94 10.45
N SER A 78 -3.60 -14.24 10.29
CA SER A 78 -4.19 -15.30 11.11
C SER A 78 -3.86 -15.22 12.60
N SER A 79 -2.84 -14.44 12.99
CA SER A 79 -2.50 -14.26 14.40
C SER A 79 -3.39 -13.25 15.12
N PHE A 80 -4.17 -12.45 14.39
CA PHE A 80 -5.11 -11.46 14.94
C PHE A 80 -6.50 -12.03 15.24
N MET A 81 -6.78 -13.25 14.78
CA MET A 81 -8.04 -13.95 14.98
C MET A 81 -7.91 -14.94 16.13
#